data_AF-A0A4Y9QR06-F1
#
_entry.id   AF-A0A4Y9QR06-F1
#
_cell.length_a   1.000
_cell.length_b   1.000
_cell.length_c   1.000
_cell.angle_alpha   90.00
_cell.angle_beta   90.00
_cell.angle_gamma   90.00
#
_symmetry.space_group_name_H-M   'P 1'
#
loop_
_entity.id
_entity.type
_entity.pdbx_description
1 polymer ?
#
loop_
_entity_poly.entity_id
_entity_poly.type
_entity_poly.pdbx_seq_one_letter_code
_entity_poly.pdbx_strand_id
1 'polypeptide(L)'
;MTTLTDRYVWAVVRTAPEKQRPELEQEVRGLVADAIDARLEAGSPTAERDALVELGDPLALAARYADRPLTLIGPAYYLLWLRLLKLLLAIVVPLAVVGIGIGQFVAGASIGAIIGSMIGGAIQVTVNLGFWTTVAFVIMDRSTRGAPIVTWSPDQLPEVPSPTQHSALGQLIASVAFLTLFLVALVWQQFNPYLTGSGEVLPVLNQDLWTFWIPWFIALIVAEIGFAFAIYFRGWSYPLAGVNVLLNLAFAVPAVWLWVTGGLLNPEFVDAVAQHTDENFAEAWHITSIVVVVSLVVIATWDVIDGFYNAYRVRHPRLSATS
;
A
#
# COMPACT_ATOMS: atom_id res chain seq x y z
N MET A 1 -40.07 -11.95 44.66
CA MET A 1 -40.06 -11.18 43.40
C MET A 1 -38.63 -10.73 43.17
N THR A 2 -38.08 -10.85 41.97
CA THR A 2 -36.73 -10.35 41.67
C THR A 2 -36.77 -8.83 41.55
N THR A 3 -35.89 -8.14 42.28
CA THR A 3 -35.78 -6.67 42.24
C THR A 3 -35.13 -6.20 40.93
N LEU A 4 -35.21 -4.91 40.60
CA LEU A 4 -34.48 -4.38 39.43
C LEU A 4 -32.97 -4.50 39.65
N THR A 5 -32.53 -4.30 40.89
CA THR A 5 -31.17 -4.54 41.36
C THR A 5 -30.72 -5.99 41.11
N ASP A 6 -31.50 -7.00 41.50
CA ASP A 6 -31.13 -8.41 41.26
C ASP A 6 -30.96 -8.72 39.77
N ARG A 7 -31.83 -8.16 38.93
CA ARG A 7 -31.75 -8.33 37.48
C ARG A 7 -30.54 -7.63 36.89
N TYR A 8 -30.19 -6.45 37.39
CA TYR A 8 -29.03 -5.68 36.95
C TYR A 8 -27.73 -6.37 37.34
N VAL A 9 -27.58 -6.75 38.63
CA VAL A 9 -26.41 -7.47 39.14
C VAL A 9 -26.21 -8.78 38.39
N TRP A 10 -27.27 -9.57 38.19
CA TRP A 10 -27.18 -10.80 37.39
C TRP A 10 -26.74 -10.53 35.94
N ALA A 11 -27.23 -9.46 35.32
CA ALA A 11 -26.88 -9.10 33.95
C ALA A 11 -25.39 -8.74 33.81
N VAL A 12 -24.78 -8.11 34.83
CA VAL A 12 -23.35 -7.79 34.89
C VAL A 12 -22.53 -9.07 35.14
N VAL A 13 -22.83 -9.78 36.22
CA VAL A 13 -22.03 -10.92 36.72
C VAL A 13 -21.99 -12.11 35.76
N ARG A 14 -23.09 -12.38 35.04
CA ARG A 14 -23.16 -13.52 34.11
C ARG A 14 -22.11 -13.48 33.00
N THR A 15 -21.62 -12.29 32.66
CA THR A 15 -20.64 -12.08 31.58
C THR A 15 -19.19 -12.23 32.04
N ALA A 16 -18.94 -12.26 33.35
CA ALA A 16 -17.61 -12.43 33.92
C ALA A 16 -17.17 -13.91 33.98
N PRO A 17 -15.83 -14.19 33.98
CA PRO A 17 -15.29 -15.53 34.18
C PRO A 17 -15.77 -16.15 35.49
N GLU A 18 -16.10 -17.44 35.50
CA GLU A 18 -16.69 -18.13 36.66
C GLU A 18 -15.93 -17.93 37.97
N LYS A 19 -14.60 -17.88 37.90
CA LYS A 19 -13.73 -17.71 39.07
C LYS A 19 -13.87 -16.34 39.75
N GLN A 20 -14.28 -15.30 39.03
CA GLN A 20 -14.40 -13.92 39.53
C GLN A 20 -15.86 -13.54 39.86
N ARG A 21 -16.84 -14.36 39.48
CA ARG A 21 -18.27 -14.06 39.67
C ARG A 21 -18.67 -13.76 41.12
N PRO A 22 -18.20 -14.49 42.15
CA PRO A 22 -18.61 -14.23 43.52
C PRO A 22 -18.15 -12.88 44.05
N GLU A 23 -16.89 -12.52 43.77
CA GLU A 23 -16.31 -11.23 44.17
C GLU A 23 -16.96 -10.08 43.40
N LEU A 24 -17.14 -10.24 42.09
CA LEU A 24 -17.78 -9.23 41.24
C LEU A 24 -19.25 -9.00 41.61
N GLU A 25 -19.98 -10.05 42.02
CA GLU A 25 -21.37 -9.89 42.48
C GLU A 25 -21.44 -9.01 43.72
N GLN A 26 -20.52 -9.20 44.67
CA GLN A 26 -20.49 -8.42 45.89
C GLN A 26 -20.12 -6.96 45.60
N GLU A 27 -19.13 -6.72 44.76
CA GLU A 27 -18.69 -5.39 44.36
C GLU A 27 -19.79 -4.62 43.62
N VAL A 28 -20.41 -5.23 42.60
CA VAL A 28 -21.48 -4.59 41.81
C VAL A 28 -22.72 -4.34 42.67
N ARG A 29 -23.06 -5.25 43.59
CA ARG A 29 -24.19 -5.04 44.51
C ARG A 29 -23.93 -3.89 45.47
N GLY A 30 -22.69 -3.73 45.96
CA GLY A 30 -22.27 -2.56 46.74
C GLY A 30 -22.39 -1.26 45.94
N LEU A 31 -21.86 -1.25 44.72
CA LEU A 31 -21.92 -0.10 43.81
C LEU A 31 -23.36 0.36 43.50
N VAL A 32 -24.27 -0.60 43.31
CA VAL A 32 -25.70 -0.29 43.10
C VAL A 32 -26.33 0.24 44.38
N ALA A 33 -26.04 -0.36 45.55
CA ALA A 33 -26.55 0.12 46.83
C ALA A 33 -26.13 1.57 47.10
N ASP A 34 -24.84 1.89 46.93
CA ASP A 34 -24.30 3.23 47.11
C ASP A 34 -24.97 4.24 46.16
N ALA A 35 -25.20 3.86 44.90
CA ALA A 35 -25.88 4.71 43.92
C ALA A 35 -27.37 4.94 44.29
N ILE A 36 -28.04 3.93 44.85
CA ILE A 36 -29.43 4.06 45.31
C ILE A 36 -29.50 4.98 46.53
N ASP A 37 -28.62 4.79 47.51
CA ASP A 37 -28.58 5.60 48.73
C ASP A 37 -28.33 7.09 48.41
N ALA A 38 -27.41 7.38 47.49
CA ALA A 38 -27.18 8.74 46.99
C ALA A 38 -28.46 9.38 46.37
N ARG A 39 -29.27 8.58 45.68
CA ARG A 39 -30.54 9.04 45.08
C ARG A 39 -31.66 9.19 46.10
N LEU A 40 -31.66 8.37 47.15
CA LEU A 40 -32.57 8.50 48.29
C LEU A 40 -32.28 9.77 49.10
N GLU A 41 -31.00 10.06 49.37
CA GLU A 41 -30.57 11.31 50.03
C GLU A 41 -30.94 12.56 49.22
N ALA A 42 -30.88 12.46 47.89
CA ALA A 42 -31.35 13.50 46.97
C ALA A 42 -32.88 13.63 46.89
N GLY A 43 -33.64 12.81 47.63
CA GLY A 43 -35.10 12.86 47.69
C GLY A 43 -35.81 12.29 46.45
N SER A 44 -35.16 11.42 45.66
CA SER A 44 -35.82 10.81 44.51
C SER A 44 -36.86 9.77 44.93
N PRO A 45 -38.13 9.89 44.48
CA PRO A 45 -39.16 8.87 44.70
C PRO A 45 -38.92 7.59 43.87
N THR A 46 -37.99 7.62 42.91
CA THR A 46 -37.62 6.49 42.03
C THR A 46 -36.14 6.16 42.11
N ALA A 47 -35.55 6.28 43.30
CA ALA A 47 -34.11 6.13 43.53
C ALA A 47 -33.47 4.88 42.91
N GLU A 48 -34.11 3.70 43.02
CA GLU A 48 -33.61 2.45 42.39
C GLU A 48 -33.49 2.59 40.86
N ARG A 49 -34.49 3.19 40.21
CA ARG A 49 -34.49 3.31 38.75
C ARG A 49 -33.48 4.36 38.28
N ASP A 50 -33.40 5.48 38.98
CA ASP A 50 -32.50 6.59 38.63
C ASP A 50 -31.04 6.21 38.82
N ALA A 51 -30.73 5.46 39.88
CA ALA A 51 -29.39 4.90 40.12
C ALA A 51 -28.96 3.95 38.99
N LEU A 52 -29.84 3.05 38.55
CA LEU A 52 -29.53 2.13 37.45
C LEU A 52 -29.39 2.84 36.10
N VAL A 53 -30.12 3.93 35.87
CA VAL A 53 -29.96 4.77 34.65
C VAL A 53 -28.62 5.49 34.67
N GLU A 54 -28.19 6.00 35.82
CA GLU A 54 -26.89 6.64 36.00
C GLU A 54 -25.72 5.67 35.81
N LEU A 55 -25.83 4.45 36.36
CA LEU A 55 -24.85 3.39 36.15
C LEU A 55 -24.78 2.90 34.70
N GLY A 56 -25.86 3.10 33.93
CA GLY A 56 -25.91 2.83 32.49
C GLY A 56 -26.07 1.35 32.15
N ASP A 57 -25.69 0.97 30.92
CA ASP A 57 -25.86 -0.39 30.41
C ASP A 57 -25.06 -1.42 31.24
N PRO A 58 -25.69 -2.44 31.83
CA PRO A 58 -25.00 -3.48 32.60
C PRO A 58 -23.92 -4.22 31.80
N LEU A 59 -24.05 -4.34 30.48
CA LEU A 59 -23.01 -4.95 29.64
C LEU A 59 -21.79 -4.03 29.48
N ALA A 60 -22.01 -2.72 29.41
CA ALA A 60 -20.93 -1.74 29.37
C ALA A 60 -20.19 -1.66 30.71
N LEU A 61 -20.92 -1.77 31.84
CA LEU A 61 -20.34 -1.86 33.18
C LEU A 61 -19.51 -3.15 33.31
N ALA A 62 -20.04 -4.29 32.88
CA ALA A 62 -19.33 -5.57 32.94
C ALA A 62 -18.04 -5.59 32.10
N ALA A 63 -18.03 -4.90 30.96
CA ALA A 63 -16.84 -4.79 30.13
C ALA A 63 -15.67 -4.07 30.83
N ARG A 64 -15.96 -3.15 31.76
CA ARG A 64 -14.93 -2.48 32.57
C ARG A 64 -14.25 -3.42 33.55
N TYR A 65 -15.00 -4.38 34.09
CA TYR A 65 -14.49 -5.39 35.03
C TYR A 65 -13.84 -6.59 34.35
N ALA A 66 -14.25 -6.91 33.12
CA ALA A 66 -13.82 -8.12 32.43
C ALA A 66 -12.39 -8.05 31.84
N ASP A 67 -11.69 -6.91 31.96
CA ASP A 67 -10.39 -6.64 31.30
C ASP A 67 -10.43 -6.96 29.78
N ARG A 68 -11.65 -6.95 29.22
CA ARG A 68 -11.96 -7.34 27.84
C ARG A 68 -12.67 -6.16 27.19
N PRO A 69 -11.93 -5.31 26.47
CA PRO A 69 -12.55 -4.23 25.73
C PRO A 69 -13.58 -4.81 24.75
N LEU A 70 -14.72 -4.13 24.59
CA LEU A 70 -15.80 -4.48 23.64
C LEU A 70 -15.40 -4.28 22.16
N THR A 71 -14.10 -4.29 21.88
CA THR A 71 -13.53 -4.05 20.56
C THR A 71 -13.31 -5.37 19.83
N LEU A 72 -13.50 -5.37 18.52
CA LEU A 72 -13.23 -6.54 17.68
C LEU A 72 -11.73 -6.91 17.70
N ILE A 73 -10.86 -5.90 17.62
CA ILE A 73 -9.40 -6.00 17.74
C ILE A 73 -8.97 -5.01 18.82
N GLY A 74 -8.26 -5.49 19.85
CA GLY A 74 -7.74 -4.66 20.93
C GLY A 74 -6.75 -3.57 20.48
N PRO A 75 -6.56 -2.51 21.28
CA PRO A 75 -5.70 -1.36 20.94
C PRO A 75 -4.23 -1.75 20.68
N ALA A 76 -3.74 -2.81 21.31
CA ALA A 76 -2.38 -3.33 21.10
C ALA A 76 -2.14 -3.82 19.66
N TYR A 77 -3.17 -4.36 19.00
CA TYR A 77 -3.07 -4.98 17.68
C TYR A 77 -3.65 -4.11 16.56
N TYR A 78 -4.49 -3.13 16.89
CA TYR A 78 -5.21 -2.31 15.91
C TYR A 78 -4.29 -1.57 14.94
N LEU A 79 -3.22 -0.94 15.43
CA LEU A 79 -2.29 -0.20 14.56
C LEU A 79 -1.49 -1.11 13.64
N LEU A 80 -1.09 -2.28 14.13
CA LEU A 80 -0.38 -3.28 13.35
C LEU A 80 -1.29 -3.86 12.25
N TRP A 81 -2.54 -4.20 12.62
CA TRP A 81 -3.58 -4.62 11.68
C TRP A 81 -3.79 -3.56 10.59
N LEU A 82 -3.96 -2.29 10.97
CA LEU A 82 -4.22 -1.21 10.03
C LEU A 82 -3.06 -1.00 9.05
N ARG A 83 -1.81 -1.03 9.55
CA ARG A 83 -0.61 -0.92 8.70
C ARG A 83 -0.50 -2.08 7.74
N LEU A 84 -0.66 -3.31 8.24
CA LEU A 84 -0.58 -4.52 7.42
C LEU A 84 -1.68 -4.54 6.37
N LEU A 85 -2.93 -4.22 6.75
CA LEU A 85 -4.06 -4.19 5.83
C LEU A 85 -3.85 -3.15 4.73
N LYS A 86 -3.42 -1.93 5.08
CA LYS A 86 -3.11 -0.89 4.08
C LYS A 86 -2.00 -1.33 3.14
N LEU A 87 -0.93 -1.93 3.67
CA LEU A 87 0.19 -2.45 2.87
C LEU A 87 -0.26 -3.56 1.92
N LEU A 88 -1.03 -4.54 2.42
CA LEU A 88 -1.55 -5.64 1.61
C LEU A 88 -2.49 -5.13 0.52
N LEU A 89 -3.41 -4.21 0.84
CA LEU A 89 -4.30 -3.63 -0.17
C LEU A 89 -3.54 -2.83 -1.22
N ALA A 90 -2.55 -2.04 -0.82
CA ALA A 90 -1.75 -1.22 -1.73
C ALA A 90 -0.91 -2.05 -2.72
N ILE A 91 -0.50 -3.27 -2.34
CA ILE A 91 0.34 -4.14 -3.18
C ILE A 91 -0.52 -5.15 -3.94
N VAL A 92 -1.36 -5.90 -3.24
CA VAL A 92 -2.02 -7.10 -3.78
C VAL A 92 -3.20 -6.74 -4.69
N VAL A 93 -3.95 -5.66 -4.40
CA VAL A 93 -5.10 -5.27 -5.23
C VAL A 93 -4.65 -4.82 -6.62
N PRO A 94 -3.66 -3.92 -6.79
CA PRO A 94 -3.17 -3.57 -8.12
C PRO A 94 -2.63 -4.77 -8.90
N LEU A 95 -1.83 -5.63 -8.25
CA LEU A 95 -1.30 -6.85 -8.88
C LEU A 95 -2.41 -7.79 -9.35
N ALA A 96 -3.44 -8.00 -8.54
CA ALA A 96 -4.56 -8.86 -8.91
C ALA A 96 -5.41 -8.25 -10.04
N VAL A 97 -5.64 -6.93 -10.03
CA VAL A 97 -6.36 -6.23 -11.09
C VAL A 97 -5.62 -6.36 -12.42
N VAL A 98 -4.29 -6.16 -12.40
CA VAL A 98 -3.43 -6.36 -13.58
C VAL A 98 -3.47 -7.81 -14.03
N GLY A 99 -3.31 -8.77 -13.12
CA GLY A 99 -3.35 -10.21 -13.45
C GLY A 99 -4.68 -10.66 -14.05
N ILE A 100 -5.81 -10.18 -13.52
CA ILE A 100 -7.14 -10.48 -14.04
C ILE A 100 -7.36 -9.81 -15.40
N GLY A 101 -6.93 -8.55 -15.56
CA GLY A 101 -7.00 -7.84 -16.82
C GLY A 101 -6.22 -8.57 -17.93
N ILE A 102 -4.99 -8.99 -17.62
CA ILE A 102 -4.15 -9.81 -18.51
C ILE A 102 -4.86 -11.12 -18.84
N GLY A 103 -5.36 -11.85 -17.83
CA GLY A 103 -6.03 -13.13 -18.05
C GLY A 103 -7.27 -13.03 -18.94
N GLN A 104 -8.10 -12.00 -18.75
CA GLN A 104 -9.29 -11.77 -19.57
C GLN A 104 -8.95 -11.29 -20.98
N PHE A 105 -7.90 -10.47 -21.11
CA PHE A 105 -7.40 -10.08 -22.42
C PHE A 105 -6.88 -11.28 -23.21
N VAL A 106 -6.08 -12.15 -22.58
CA VAL A 106 -5.57 -13.40 -23.20
C VAL A 106 -6.71 -14.33 -23.59
N ALA A 107 -7.81 -14.34 -22.82
CA ALA A 107 -9.00 -15.12 -23.14
C ALA A 107 -9.84 -14.53 -24.29
N GLY A 108 -9.42 -13.41 -24.89
CA GLY A 108 -10.15 -12.75 -25.98
C GLY A 108 -11.48 -12.11 -25.53
N ALA A 109 -11.60 -11.77 -24.25
CA ALA A 109 -12.82 -11.15 -23.72
C ALA A 109 -13.03 -9.74 -24.28
N SER A 110 -14.28 -9.30 -24.39
CA SER A 110 -14.60 -7.93 -24.79
C SER A 110 -14.11 -6.92 -23.75
N ILE A 111 -13.82 -5.69 -24.16
CA ILE A 111 -13.33 -4.62 -23.26
C ILE A 111 -14.25 -4.43 -22.05
N GLY A 112 -15.57 -4.48 -22.26
CA GLY A 112 -16.55 -4.39 -21.16
C GLY A 112 -16.45 -5.56 -20.17
N ALA A 113 -16.20 -6.78 -20.66
CA ALA A 113 -15.99 -7.94 -19.81
C ALA A 113 -14.66 -7.87 -19.05
N ILE A 114 -13.57 -7.43 -19.69
CA ILE A 114 -12.27 -7.22 -19.04
C ILE A 114 -12.41 -6.23 -17.88
N ILE A 115 -12.99 -5.05 -18.13
CA ILE A 115 -13.22 -4.03 -17.10
C ILE A 115 -14.12 -4.57 -15.99
N GLY A 116 -15.22 -5.26 -16.34
CA GLY A 116 -16.12 -5.88 -15.38
C GLY A 116 -15.42 -6.90 -14.47
N SER A 117 -14.59 -7.76 -15.05
CA SER A 117 -13.79 -8.74 -14.31
C SER A 117 -12.69 -8.10 -13.47
N MET A 118 -12.03 -7.05 -13.94
CA MET A 118 -11.04 -6.29 -13.17
C MET A 118 -11.68 -5.63 -11.95
N ILE A 119 -12.84 -5.00 -12.11
CA ILE A 119 -13.60 -4.39 -11.00
C ILE A 119 -14.07 -5.47 -10.02
N GLY A 120 -14.70 -6.53 -10.53
CA GLY A 120 -15.16 -7.65 -9.70
C GLY A 120 -14.01 -8.32 -8.96
N GLY A 121 -12.87 -8.48 -9.64
CA GLY A 121 -11.63 -8.98 -9.08
C GLY A 121 -11.04 -8.09 -7.98
N ALA A 122 -10.99 -6.77 -8.22
CA ALA A 122 -10.53 -5.81 -7.24
C ALA A 122 -11.38 -5.87 -5.95
N ILE A 123 -12.70 -5.88 -6.11
CA ILE A 123 -13.65 -5.98 -5.00
C ILE A 123 -13.45 -7.29 -4.26
N GLN A 124 -13.41 -8.42 -4.98
CA GLN A 124 -13.25 -9.75 -4.40
C GLN A 124 -11.94 -9.85 -3.60
N VAL A 125 -10.82 -9.41 -4.17
CA VAL A 125 -9.50 -9.44 -3.52
C VAL A 125 -9.46 -8.52 -2.31
N THR A 126 -10.01 -7.31 -2.42
CA THR A 126 -10.11 -6.36 -1.30
C THR A 126 -10.91 -6.94 -0.14
N VAL A 127 -12.07 -7.54 -0.43
CA VAL A 127 -12.93 -8.19 0.57
C VAL A 127 -12.20 -9.36 1.22
N ASN A 128 -11.56 -10.24 0.44
CA ASN A 128 -10.84 -11.39 0.99
C ASN A 128 -9.65 -10.97 1.87
N LEU A 129 -8.84 -10.01 1.42
CA LEU A 129 -7.72 -9.48 2.20
C LEU A 129 -8.22 -8.83 3.48
N GLY A 130 -9.23 -7.96 3.40
CA GLY A 130 -9.84 -7.33 4.56
C GLY A 130 -10.38 -8.34 5.55
N PHE A 131 -11.13 -9.32 5.06
CA PHE A 131 -11.75 -10.35 5.88
C PHE A 131 -10.71 -11.24 6.57
N TRP A 132 -9.83 -11.90 5.81
CA TRP A 132 -8.88 -12.85 6.38
C TRP A 132 -7.81 -12.20 7.26
N THR A 133 -7.35 -11.00 6.89
CA THR A 133 -6.43 -10.23 7.74
C THR A 133 -7.10 -9.86 9.06
N THR A 134 -8.36 -9.42 9.01
CA THR A 134 -9.13 -9.10 10.24
C THR A 134 -9.34 -10.35 11.09
N VAL A 135 -9.76 -11.47 10.50
CA VAL A 135 -9.96 -12.74 11.22
C VAL A 135 -8.67 -13.21 11.88
N ALA A 136 -7.54 -13.16 11.18
CA ALA A 136 -6.25 -13.55 11.75
C ALA A 136 -5.87 -12.69 12.96
N PHE A 137 -6.07 -11.37 12.88
CA PHE A 137 -5.79 -10.46 14.00
C PHE A 137 -6.77 -10.62 15.16
N VAL A 138 -8.04 -10.92 14.90
CA VAL A 138 -9.03 -11.25 15.93
C VAL A 138 -8.61 -12.53 16.66
N ILE A 139 -8.23 -13.60 15.94
CA ILE A 139 -7.77 -14.85 16.55
C ILE A 139 -6.51 -14.64 17.39
N MET A 140 -5.58 -13.84 16.88
CA MET A 140 -4.32 -13.51 17.56
C MET A 140 -4.56 -12.71 18.85
N ASP A 141 -5.37 -11.65 18.79
CA ASP A 141 -5.74 -10.83 19.96
C ASP A 141 -6.49 -11.65 21.02
N ARG A 142 -7.39 -12.55 20.59
CA ARG A 142 -8.16 -13.42 21.51
C ARG A 142 -7.31 -14.52 22.14
N SER A 143 -6.36 -15.09 21.39
CA SER A 143 -5.44 -16.12 21.89
C SER A 143 -4.43 -15.55 22.89
N THR A 144 -3.98 -14.31 22.66
CA THR A 144 -3.00 -13.61 23.52
C THR A 144 -3.66 -12.82 24.65
N ARG A 145 -4.99 -12.77 24.71
CA ARG A 145 -5.77 -11.95 25.67
C ARG A 145 -5.33 -10.48 25.68
N GLY A 146 -4.99 -9.94 24.51
CA GLY A 146 -4.52 -8.55 24.39
C GLY A 146 -3.07 -8.31 24.86
N ALA A 147 -2.30 -9.36 25.18
CA ALA A 147 -0.89 -9.21 25.47
C ALA A 147 -0.15 -8.71 24.20
N PRO A 148 0.64 -7.62 24.31
CA PRO A 148 1.36 -7.07 23.16
C PRO A 148 2.44 -8.06 22.69
N ILE A 149 2.54 -8.30 21.37
CA ILE A 149 3.62 -9.12 20.78
C ILE A 149 4.99 -8.53 21.07
N VAL A 150 5.07 -7.20 21.09
CA VAL A 150 6.30 -6.45 21.31
C VAL A 150 6.08 -5.57 22.53
N THR A 151 6.84 -5.81 23.59
CA THR A 151 6.94 -4.89 24.71
C THR A 151 7.61 -3.61 24.21
N TRP A 152 6.85 -2.52 24.23
CA TRP A 152 7.39 -1.21 23.88
C TRP A 152 8.44 -0.81 24.92
N SER A 153 9.63 -0.44 24.46
CA SER A 153 10.65 0.21 25.29
C SER A 153 10.90 1.63 24.78
N PRO A 154 11.35 2.56 25.64
CA PRO A 154 11.75 3.90 25.21
C PRO A 154 12.80 3.90 24.08
N ASP A 155 13.60 2.86 23.97
CA ASP A 155 14.59 2.69 22.89
C ASP A 155 13.95 2.44 21.51
N GLN A 156 12.64 2.13 21.46
CA GLN A 156 11.86 1.98 20.22
C GLN A 156 11.20 3.29 19.77
N LEU A 157 11.45 4.40 20.48
CA LEU A 157 11.02 5.73 20.02
C LEU A 157 11.63 5.99 18.65
N PRO A 158 10.80 6.20 17.61
CA PRO A 158 11.32 6.64 16.32
C PRO A 158 12.07 7.96 16.53
N GLU A 159 13.30 8.05 16.02
CA GLU A 159 13.97 9.33 15.91
C GLU A 159 13.06 10.31 15.17
N VAL A 160 12.98 11.55 15.64
CA VAL A 160 12.09 12.57 15.08
C VAL A 160 12.32 12.63 13.57
N PRO A 161 11.30 12.32 12.74
CA PRO A 161 11.51 12.19 11.31
C PRO A 161 11.99 13.52 10.74
N SER A 162 13.07 13.47 9.96
CA SER A 162 13.36 14.54 9.02
C SER A 162 12.21 14.66 8.02
N PRO A 163 11.84 15.87 7.54
CA PRO A 163 10.71 16.11 6.63
C PRO A 163 10.69 15.23 5.37
N THR A 164 11.83 14.66 5.00
CA THR A 164 12.05 13.75 3.87
C THR A 164 11.43 12.35 4.03
N GLN A 165 11.06 11.90 5.23
CA GLN A 165 10.63 10.50 5.43
C GLN A 165 9.15 10.24 5.08
N HIS A 166 8.28 11.25 5.16
CA HIS A 166 6.87 11.11 4.76
C HIS A 166 6.66 11.02 3.24
N SER A 167 7.57 11.56 2.41
CA SER A 167 7.48 11.41 0.95
C SER A 167 8.06 10.09 0.43
N ALA A 168 8.94 9.44 1.21
CA ALA A 168 9.69 8.26 0.76
C ALA A 168 8.80 7.06 0.43
N LEU A 169 7.68 6.87 1.14
CA LEU A 169 6.75 5.76 0.89
C LEU A 169 5.90 6.02 -0.36
N GLY A 170 5.41 7.24 -0.55
CA GLY A 170 4.68 7.63 -1.75
C GLY A 170 5.57 7.57 -3.00
N GLN A 171 6.82 8.01 -2.89
CA GLN A 171 7.82 7.94 -3.96
C GLN A 171 8.19 6.49 -4.27
N LEU A 172 8.39 5.63 -3.27
CA LEU A 172 8.60 4.20 -3.47
C LEU A 172 7.42 3.56 -4.22
N ILE A 173 6.19 3.79 -3.78
CA ILE A 173 4.99 3.23 -4.42
C ILE A 173 4.90 3.71 -5.87
N ALA A 174 5.08 5.01 -6.12
CA ALA A 174 5.01 5.58 -7.46
C ALA A 174 6.10 4.99 -8.38
N SER A 175 7.36 4.94 -7.92
CA SER A 175 8.47 4.37 -8.68
C SER A 175 8.27 2.89 -8.99
N VAL A 176 7.91 2.07 -7.98
CA VAL A 176 7.69 0.63 -8.18
C VAL A 176 6.49 0.39 -9.09
N ALA A 177 5.40 1.12 -8.93
CA ALA A 177 4.23 1.01 -9.80
C ALA A 177 4.58 1.38 -11.26
N PHE A 178 5.27 2.50 -11.47
CA PHE A 178 5.70 2.94 -12.79
C PHE A 178 6.63 1.92 -13.45
N LEU A 179 7.68 1.46 -12.76
CA LEU A 179 8.63 0.49 -13.28
C LEU A 179 7.99 -0.86 -13.59
N THR A 180 7.05 -1.30 -12.75
CA THR A 180 6.28 -2.53 -12.99
C THR A 180 5.38 -2.39 -14.21
N LEU A 181 4.66 -1.27 -14.34
CA LEU A 181 3.83 -1.00 -15.52
C LEU A 181 4.67 -0.92 -16.79
N PHE A 182 5.84 -0.28 -16.72
CA PHE A 182 6.76 -0.17 -17.84
C PHE A 182 7.33 -1.53 -18.26
N LEU A 183 7.72 -2.38 -17.30
CA LEU A 183 8.14 -3.76 -17.55
C LEU A 183 7.03 -4.57 -18.23
N VAL A 184 5.81 -4.48 -17.73
CA VAL A 184 4.65 -5.15 -18.33
C VAL A 184 4.42 -4.64 -19.75
N ALA A 185 4.45 -3.33 -19.98
CA ALA A 185 4.29 -2.73 -21.31
C ALA A 185 5.39 -3.18 -22.29
N LEU A 186 6.64 -3.24 -21.85
CA LEU A 186 7.79 -3.71 -22.62
C LEU A 186 7.63 -5.16 -23.09
N VAL A 187 7.24 -6.04 -22.17
CA VAL A 187 7.01 -7.46 -22.51
C VAL A 187 5.75 -7.60 -23.36
N TRP A 188 4.69 -6.88 -23.03
CA TRP A 188 3.39 -6.96 -23.70
C TRP A 188 3.44 -6.63 -25.18
N GLN A 189 4.14 -5.56 -25.55
CA GLN A 189 4.21 -5.10 -26.94
C GLN A 189 4.88 -6.11 -27.89
N GLN A 190 5.72 -7.01 -27.36
CA GLN A 190 6.34 -8.07 -28.15
C GLN A 190 5.34 -9.14 -28.56
N PHE A 191 4.35 -9.40 -27.70
CA PHE A 191 3.35 -10.44 -27.91
C PHE A 191 2.02 -9.88 -28.45
N ASN A 192 1.88 -8.55 -28.55
CA ASN A 192 0.69 -7.88 -29.10
C ASN A 192 1.06 -6.75 -30.09
N PRO A 193 1.40 -7.08 -31.34
CA PRO A 193 1.84 -6.07 -32.30
C PRO A 193 0.69 -5.22 -32.88
N TYR A 194 0.98 -3.94 -33.16
CA TYR A 194 -0.01 -2.85 -33.14
C TYR A 194 -0.56 -2.41 -34.52
N LEU A 195 -0.08 -2.96 -35.64
CA LEU A 195 -0.52 -2.50 -36.98
C LEU A 195 -1.06 -3.66 -37.82
N THR A 196 -2.39 -3.68 -38.00
CA THR A 196 -3.09 -4.50 -38.98
C THR A 196 -3.36 -3.69 -40.25
N GLY A 197 -2.44 -3.77 -41.21
CA GLY A 197 -2.64 -3.26 -42.57
C GLY A 197 -2.60 -4.36 -43.64
N SER A 198 -1.74 -5.37 -43.48
CA SER A 198 -1.42 -6.36 -44.53
C SER A 198 -1.54 -7.83 -44.10
N GLY A 199 -2.04 -8.12 -42.89
CA GLY A 199 -2.17 -9.49 -42.38
C GLY A 199 -0.90 -10.06 -41.73
N GLU A 200 0.20 -9.31 -41.73
CA GLU A 200 1.38 -9.59 -40.91
C GLU A 200 1.48 -8.64 -39.72
N VAL A 201 1.87 -9.21 -38.59
CA VAL A 201 1.76 -8.65 -37.26
C VAL A 201 3.16 -8.18 -36.84
N LEU A 202 3.45 -6.87 -37.01
CA LEU A 202 4.81 -6.31 -36.86
C LEU A 202 5.06 -5.72 -35.47
N PRO A 203 5.97 -6.31 -34.65
CA PRO A 203 6.31 -5.76 -33.33
C PRO A 203 6.95 -4.37 -33.47
N VAL A 204 6.69 -3.50 -32.49
CA VAL A 204 7.20 -2.12 -32.49
C VAL A 204 8.71 -2.10 -32.24
N LEU A 205 9.19 -2.91 -31.30
CA LEU A 205 10.61 -3.11 -31.06
C LEU A 205 11.20 -4.15 -32.01
N ASN A 206 12.48 -3.96 -32.34
CA ASN A 206 13.24 -4.96 -33.08
C ASN A 206 13.33 -6.26 -32.26
N GLN A 207 12.96 -7.39 -32.88
CA GLN A 207 12.97 -8.71 -32.23
C GLN A 207 14.37 -9.15 -31.80
N ASP A 208 15.42 -8.72 -32.51
CA ASP A 208 16.82 -9.07 -32.20
C ASP A 208 17.25 -8.55 -30.81
N LEU A 209 16.56 -7.54 -30.27
CA LEU A 209 16.84 -7.00 -28.95
C LEU A 209 16.57 -8.01 -27.84
N TRP A 210 15.71 -9.02 -28.06
CA TRP A 210 15.38 -10.04 -27.06
C TRP A 210 16.54 -10.98 -26.71
N THR A 211 17.55 -11.09 -27.57
CA THR A 211 18.73 -11.91 -27.29
C THR A 211 19.59 -11.31 -26.18
N PHE A 212 19.62 -9.98 -26.03
CA PHE A 212 20.52 -9.32 -25.08
C PHE A 212 19.93 -8.05 -24.46
N TRP A 213 19.54 -7.07 -25.27
CA TRP A 213 19.18 -5.73 -24.78
C TRP A 213 17.90 -5.69 -23.95
N ILE A 214 16.85 -6.45 -24.33
CA ILE A 214 15.63 -6.52 -23.52
C ILE A 214 15.90 -7.22 -22.18
N PRO A 215 16.54 -8.41 -22.11
CA PRO A 215 16.98 -8.98 -20.84
C PRO A 215 17.83 -8.03 -19.99
N TRP A 216 18.72 -7.25 -20.62
CA TRP A 216 19.51 -6.21 -19.94
C TRP A 216 18.63 -5.13 -19.30
N PHE A 217 17.67 -4.56 -20.05
CA PHE A 217 16.75 -3.55 -19.51
C PHE A 217 15.81 -4.14 -18.43
N ILE A 218 15.38 -5.39 -18.56
CA ILE A 218 14.60 -6.08 -17.52
C ILE A 218 15.43 -6.22 -16.24
N ALA A 219 16.69 -6.65 -16.36
CA ALA A 219 17.59 -6.76 -15.21
C ALA A 219 17.83 -5.39 -14.55
N LEU A 220 17.96 -4.32 -15.35
CA LEU A 220 18.07 -2.96 -14.83
C LEU A 220 16.81 -2.49 -14.12
N ILE A 221 15.62 -2.76 -14.65
CA ILE A 221 14.35 -2.42 -13.98
C ILE A 221 14.24 -3.12 -12.63
N VAL A 222 14.62 -4.40 -12.56
CA VAL A 222 14.64 -5.15 -11.29
C VAL A 222 15.67 -4.56 -10.32
N ALA A 223 16.85 -4.16 -10.82
CA ALA A 223 17.86 -3.49 -10.02
C ALA A 223 17.38 -2.12 -9.49
N GLU A 224 16.66 -1.33 -10.29
CA GLU A 224 16.07 -0.05 -9.89
C GLU A 224 14.97 -0.23 -8.84
N ILE A 225 14.12 -1.25 -8.96
CA ILE A 225 13.14 -1.60 -7.92
C ILE A 225 13.88 -1.93 -6.61
N GLY A 226 14.92 -2.77 -6.68
CA GLY A 226 15.76 -3.09 -5.52
C GLY A 226 16.44 -1.86 -4.91
N PHE A 227 16.89 -0.93 -5.76
CA PHE A 227 17.49 0.34 -5.36
C PHE A 227 16.47 1.27 -4.66
N ALA A 228 15.24 1.34 -5.16
CA ALA A 228 14.16 2.10 -4.52
C ALA A 228 13.85 1.55 -3.12
N PHE A 229 13.82 0.22 -2.95
CA PHE A 229 13.72 -0.39 -1.62
C PHE A 229 14.94 -0.08 -0.75
N ALA A 230 16.16 -0.10 -1.31
CA ALA A 230 17.37 0.25 -0.57
C ALA A 230 17.32 1.69 -0.04
N ILE A 231 16.87 2.66 -0.85
CA ILE A 231 16.65 4.05 -0.42
C ILE A 231 15.57 4.11 0.66
N TYR A 232 14.45 3.40 0.51
CA TYR A 232 13.38 3.42 1.50
C TYR A 232 13.84 2.92 2.88
N PHE A 233 14.64 1.85 2.92
CA PHE A 233 15.10 1.27 4.18
C PHE A 233 16.36 1.95 4.76
N ARG A 234 17.27 2.46 3.92
CA ARG A 234 18.57 3.00 4.36
C ARG A 234 18.68 4.53 4.26
N GLY A 235 17.74 5.19 3.61
CA GLY A 235 17.82 6.60 3.28
C GLY A 235 18.86 6.92 2.20
N TRP A 236 18.87 8.16 1.72
CA TRP A 236 19.86 8.62 0.74
C TRP A 236 21.25 8.79 1.35
N SER A 237 22.28 8.41 0.60
CA SER A 237 23.69 8.62 0.95
C SER A 237 24.52 8.85 -0.31
N TYR A 238 25.71 9.46 -0.20
CA TYR A 238 26.59 9.68 -1.36
C TYR A 238 26.96 8.39 -2.12
N PRO A 239 27.22 7.24 -1.47
CA PRO A 239 27.39 5.98 -2.19
C PRO A 239 26.15 5.57 -2.99
N LEU A 240 24.95 5.71 -2.43
CA LEU A 240 23.70 5.41 -3.14
C LEU A 240 23.42 6.39 -4.28
N ALA A 241 23.79 7.66 -4.15
CA ALA A 241 23.78 8.62 -5.26
C ALA A 241 24.73 8.19 -6.39
N GLY A 242 25.92 7.66 -6.05
CA GLY A 242 26.81 7.04 -7.02
C GLY A 242 26.20 5.84 -7.74
N VAL A 243 25.48 4.97 -7.02
CA VAL A 243 24.74 3.85 -7.63
C VAL A 243 23.62 4.34 -8.55
N ASN A 244 22.88 5.40 -8.16
CA ASN A 244 21.87 6.02 -9.01
C ASN A 244 22.45 6.55 -10.33
N VAL A 245 23.62 7.17 -10.30
CA VAL A 245 24.35 7.58 -11.52
C VAL A 245 24.66 6.37 -12.40
N LEU A 246 25.17 5.28 -11.82
CA LEU A 246 25.51 4.08 -12.57
C LEU A 246 24.27 3.44 -13.21
N LEU A 247 23.13 3.37 -12.50
CA LEU A 247 21.87 2.86 -13.03
C LEU A 247 21.36 3.73 -14.19
N ASN A 248 21.38 5.06 -14.01
CA ASN A 248 21.01 6.02 -15.07
C ASN A 248 21.89 5.87 -16.32
N LEU A 249 23.21 5.76 -16.15
CA LEU A 249 24.12 5.55 -17.28
C LEU A 249 23.90 4.20 -17.96
N ALA A 250 23.68 3.14 -17.18
CA ALA A 250 23.41 1.79 -17.68
C ALA A 250 22.10 1.70 -18.47
N PHE A 251 21.12 2.56 -18.18
CA PHE A 251 19.89 2.70 -18.96
C PHE A 251 20.04 3.65 -20.15
N ALA A 252 20.46 4.90 -19.90
CA ALA A 252 20.42 5.98 -20.88
C ALA A 252 21.42 5.79 -22.02
N VAL A 253 22.65 5.31 -21.74
CA VAL A 253 23.67 5.15 -22.78
C VAL A 253 23.25 4.10 -23.82
N PRO A 254 22.85 2.86 -23.43
CA PRO A 254 22.29 1.90 -24.38
C PRO A 254 21.01 2.37 -25.09
N ALA A 255 20.08 3.01 -24.37
CA ALA A 255 18.82 3.46 -24.95
C ALA A 255 19.04 4.51 -26.05
N VAL A 256 19.90 5.50 -25.80
CA VAL A 256 20.26 6.53 -26.80
C VAL A 256 21.02 5.90 -27.95
N TRP A 257 21.97 4.99 -27.69
CA TRP A 257 22.72 4.32 -28.74
C TRP A 257 21.81 3.50 -29.67
N LEU A 258 20.91 2.68 -29.12
CA LEU A 258 19.94 1.90 -29.90
C LEU A 258 18.95 2.78 -30.67
N TRP A 259 18.55 3.91 -30.10
CA TRP A 259 17.68 4.88 -30.79
C TRP A 259 18.38 5.54 -31.98
N VAL A 260 19.57 6.11 -31.76
CA VAL A 260 20.33 6.85 -32.79
C VAL A 260 20.81 5.93 -33.92
N THR A 261 21.15 4.68 -33.61
CA THR A 261 21.53 3.69 -34.63
C THR A 261 20.35 3.08 -35.37
N GLY A 262 19.10 3.40 -34.96
CA GLY A 262 17.90 2.81 -35.54
C GLY A 262 17.66 1.35 -35.15
N GLY A 263 18.44 0.81 -34.20
CA GLY A 263 18.33 -0.58 -33.75
C GLY A 263 17.18 -0.83 -32.77
N LEU A 264 16.59 0.21 -32.19
CA LEU A 264 15.54 0.07 -31.19
C LEU A 264 14.19 -0.38 -31.78
N LEU A 265 13.76 0.29 -32.85
CA LEU A 265 12.47 0.05 -33.49
C LEU A 265 12.63 -0.95 -34.62
N ASN A 266 11.59 -1.73 -34.89
CA ASN A 266 11.58 -2.63 -36.03
C ASN A 266 11.59 -1.79 -37.33
N PRO A 267 12.57 -2.00 -38.25
CA PRO A 267 12.61 -1.27 -39.51
C PRO A 267 11.31 -1.41 -40.33
N GLU A 268 10.71 -2.59 -40.35
CA GLU A 268 9.46 -2.85 -41.07
C GLU A 268 8.28 -2.09 -40.45
N PHE A 269 8.30 -1.88 -39.12
CA PHE A 269 7.32 -1.05 -38.43
C PHE A 269 7.47 0.42 -38.82
N VAL A 270 8.71 0.94 -38.86
CA VAL A 270 8.98 2.33 -39.26
C VAL A 270 8.56 2.57 -40.71
N ASP A 271 8.86 1.64 -41.61
CA ASP A 271 8.47 1.70 -43.01
C ASP A 271 6.94 1.63 -43.19
N ALA A 272 6.26 0.77 -42.43
CA ALA A 272 4.81 0.71 -42.44
C ALA A 272 4.16 2.00 -41.94
N VAL A 273 4.70 2.64 -40.90
CA VAL A 273 4.22 3.94 -40.40
C VAL A 273 4.48 5.04 -41.43
N ALA A 274 5.65 5.03 -42.07
CA ALA A 274 6.02 5.99 -43.11
C ALA A 274 5.03 5.96 -44.29
N GLN A 275 4.58 4.77 -44.69
CA GLN A 275 3.62 4.59 -45.80
C GLN A 275 2.21 5.09 -45.47
N HIS A 276 1.82 5.13 -44.19
CA HIS A 276 0.51 5.58 -43.72
C HIS A 276 0.51 7.04 -43.21
N THR A 277 1.66 7.70 -43.25
CA THR A 277 1.84 9.10 -42.81
C THR A 277 2.11 9.98 -44.04
N ASP A 278 1.57 11.21 -44.05
CA ASP A 278 1.67 12.16 -45.17
C ASP A 278 3.12 12.51 -45.58
N GLU A 279 3.29 13.27 -46.67
CA GLU A 279 4.57 13.66 -47.32
C GLU A 279 5.66 14.21 -46.39
N ASN A 280 5.32 14.64 -45.17
CA ASN A 280 6.25 15.22 -44.18
C ASN A 280 6.81 14.22 -43.14
N PHE A 281 6.65 12.91 -43.33
CA PHE A 281 7.12 11.90 -42.37
C PHE A 281 8.60 12.07 -42.00
N ALA A 282 9.49 12.35 -42.96
CA ALA A 282 10.92 12.48 -42.70
C ALA A 282 11.26 13.65 -41.73
N GLU A 283 10.57 14.79 -41.88
CA GLU A 283 10.74 15.94 -40.99
C GLU A 283 10.16 15.65 -39.61
N ALA A 284 8.96 15.08 -39.55
CA ALA A 284 8.32 14.68 -38.28
C ALA A 284 9.15 13.62 -37.52
N TRP A 285 9.74 12.66 -38.24
CA TRP A 285 10.61 11.63 -37.69
C TRP A 285 11.91 12.22 -37.13
N HIS A 286 12.52 13.17 -37.84
CA HIS A 286 13.72 13.87 -37.39
C HIS A 286 13.45 14.67 -36.10
N ILE A 287 12.36 15.44 -36.06
CA ILE A 287 11.94 16.20 -34.88
C ILE A 287 11.67 15.25 -33.70
N THR A 288 10.90 14.18 -33.92
CA THR A 288 10.58 13.18 -32.89
C THR A 288 11.85 12.53 -32.34
N SER A 289 12.80 12.20 -33.22
CA SER A 289 14.07 11.61 -32.83
C SER A 289 14.89 12.53 -31.93
N ILE A 290 14.95 13.82 -32.26
CA ILE A 290 15.62 14.82 -31.41
C ILE A 290 14.92 14.93 -30.06
N VAL A 291 13.59 15.02 -30.04
CA VAL A 291 12.79 15.15 -28.82
C VAL A 291 13.01 13.96 -27.90
N VAL A 292 13.04 12.73 -28.43
CA VAL A 292 13.27 11.51 -27.63
C VAL A 292 14.66 11.52 -27.00
N VAL A 293 15.71 11.80 -27.79
CA VAL A 293 17.09 11.83 -27.27
C VAL A 293 17.26 12.92 -26.21
N VAL A 294 16.77 14.14 -26.47
CA VAL A 294 16.84 15.25 -25.51
C VAL A 294 16.06 14.91 -24.24
N SER A 295 14.86 14.33 -24.35
CA SER A 295 14.06 13.94 -23.20
C SER A 295 14.78 12.91 -22.34
N LEU A 296 15.36 11.87 -22.94
CA LEU A 296 16.14 10.85 -22.22
C LEU A 296 17.31 11.46 -21.46
N VAL A 297 18.07 12.35 -22.10
CA VAL A 297 19.23 13.02 -21.46
C VAL A 297 18.78 13.93 -20.32
N VAL A 298 17.71 14.71 -20.51
CA VAL A 298 17.19 15.62 -19.48
C VAL A 298 16.66 14.83 -18.28
N ILE A 299 15.90 13.75 -18.52
CA ILE A 299 15.38 12.88 -17.44
C ILE A 299 16.53 12.26 -16.65
N ALA A 300 17.52 11.68 -17.32
CA ALA A 300 18.67 11.07 -16.65
C ALA A 300 19.50 12.10 -15.86
N THR A 301 19.67 13.31 -16.42
CA THR A 301 20.39 14.39 -15.74
C THR A 301 19.63 14.87 -14.50
N TRP A 302 18.31 15.03 -14.62
CA TRP A 302 17.44 15.43 -13.51
C TRP A 302 17.49 14.41 -12.38
N ASP A 303 17.36 13.12 -12.69
CA ASP A 303 17.36 12.05 -11.68
C ASP A 303 18.69 11.99 -10.90
N VAL A 304 19.81 12.15 -11.61
CA VAL A 304 21.14 12.26 -10.98
C VAL A 304 21.23 13.47 -10.04
N ILE A 305 20.77 14.65 -10.50
CA ILE A 305 20.76 15.87 -9.67
C ILE A 305 19.90 15.66 -8.42
N ASP A 306 18.71 15.08 -8.57
CA ASP A 306 17.80 14.80 -7.45
C ASP A 306 18.42 13.80 -6.47
N GLY A 307 19.11 12.76 -6.95
CA GLY A 307 19.82 11.79 -6.11
C GLY A 307 20.91 12.43 -5.25
N PHE A 308 21.74 13.31 -5.83
CA PHE A 308 22.75 14.05 -5.07
C PHE A 308 22.14 15.09 -4.13
N TYR A 309 21.08 15.76 -4.56
CA TYR A 309 20.36 16.72 -3.74
C TYR A 309 19.74 16.07 -2.50
N ASN A 310 19.12 14.91 -2.67
CA ASN A 310 18.56 14.13 -1.58
C ASN A 310 19.65 13.57 -0.65
N ALA A 311 20.79 13.12 -1.19
CA ALA A 311 21.95 12.73 -0.37
C ALA A 311 22.54 13.90 0.44
N TYR A 312 22.55 15.10 -0.13
CA TYR A 312 22.97 16.33 0.55
C TYR A 312 22.01 16.70 1.69
N ARG A 313 20.69 16.66 1.45
CA ARG A 313 19.65 16.97 2.45
C ARG A 313 19.75 16.07 3.68
N VAL A 314 20.05 14.78 3.50
CA VAL A 314 20.21 13.83 4.62
C VAL A 314 21.43 14.19 5.50
N ARG A 315 22.51 14.74 4.93
CA ARG A 315 23.70 15.15 5.71
C ARG A 315 23.60 16.55 6.33
N HIS A 316 22.77 17.45 5.81
CA HIS A 316 22.67 18.83 6.29
C HIS A 316 21.22 19.26 6.63
N PRO A 317 20.59 18.66 7.65
CA PRO A 317 19.18 18.92 8.00
C PRO A 317 18.88 20.35 8.50
N ARG A 318 19.90 21.16 8.85
CA ARG A 318 19.71 22.50 9.46
C ARG A 318 19.49 23.65 8.46
N LEU A 319 19.65 23.43 7.15
CA LEU A 319 19.54 24.48 6.13
C LEU A 319 18.23 24.43 5.32
N SER A 320 17.44 23.37 5.47
CA SER A 320 16.16 23.17 4.74
C SER A 320 14.93 23.70 5.47
N ALA A 321 15.08 24.25 6.68
CA ALA A 321 13.97 24.84 7.44
C ALA A 321 13.68 26.31 7.05
N THR A 322 14.46 26.89 6.13
CA THR A 322 14.41 28.32 5.79
C THR A 322 14.25 28.61 4.29
N SER A 323 13.89 27.63 3.45
CA SER A 323 13.60 27.83 2.03
C SER A 323 12.24 27.30 1.64
#